data_AF-A0A959RWT5-F1
#
_entry.id   AF-A0A959RWT5-F1
#
_cell.length_a   1.000
_cell.length_b   1.000
_cell.length_c   1.000
_cell.angle_alpha   90.00
_cell.angle_beta   90.00
_cell.angle_gamma   90.00
#
_symmetry.space_group_name_H-M   'P 1'
#
loop_
_entity.id
_entity.type
_entity.pdbx_description
1 polymer ?
#
loop_
_entity_poly.entity_id
_entity_poly.type
_entity_poly.pdbx_seq_one_letter_code
_entity_poly.pdbx_strand_id
1 'polypeptide(L)'
;MKNFIKIFALYFITQITIYSQIDSAEVIDANIFELTESLFENNEDISSYDLVNQLLSNPIDINKTTVNELTNLPFLTLQDAQTIIKQRDKIKYFNSFNDFNTIKGVHPDVLLLMKPFVVFNIPDEKVESKTTSASFNIHSRIFSDLQNERGYLDKSYLGSKIKSYNKIGATFGNFRSRILVEKDAGESSFIDYISGFVEYKNESVIEKIIVGDYDFEFGQGLAVWSPYGYSKGSDAVNSISKRARGISAHTSSDENKFFRGLALESKLGNFQITAFASNNKKDATINDNDLVSNFVISGYHRTENEHSKLDNLTETTYGG
;
A
#
# COMPACT_ATOMS: atom_id res chain seq x y z
N MET A 1 25.21 -13.70 35.02
CA MET A 1 25.20 -13.50 33.55
C MET A 1 23.81 -13.22 32.97
N LYS A 2 22.75 -13.99 33.28
CA LYS A 2 21.40 -13.76 32.70
C LYS A 2 20.78 -12.37 33.02
N ASN A 3 21.05 -11.81 34.21
CA ASN A 3 20.55 -10.47 34.57
C ASN A 3 21.35 -9.33 33.94
N PHE A 4 22.61 -9.56 33.58
CA PHE A 4 23.45 -8.57 32.92
C PHE A 4 23.04 -8.36 31.46
N ILE A 5 22.64 -9.44 30.77
CA ILE A 5 22.12 -9.40 29.40
C ILE A 5 20.78 -8.68 29.34
N LYS A 6 19.90 -8.85 30.33
CA LYS A 6 18.62 -8.12 30.41
C LYS A 6 18.81 -6.62 30.62
N ILE A 7 19.77 -6.22 31.46
CA ILE A 7 20.09 -4.80 31.69
C ILE A 7 20.76 -4.19 30.46
N PHE A 8 21.61 -4.94 29.75
CA PHE A 8 22.24 -4.49 28.50
C PHE A 8 21.22 -4.33 27.36
N ALA A 9 20.24 -5.24 27.26
CA ALA A 9 19.14 -5.13 26.31
C ALA A 9 18.23 -3.93 26.63
N LEU A 10 17.98 -3.65 27.92
CA LEU A 10 17.19 -2.49 28.34
C LEU A 10 17.92 -1.17 28.06
N TYR A 11 19.25 -1.14 28.20
CA TYR A 11 20.07 0.05 27.92
C TYR A 11 20.15 0.37 26.41
N PHE A 12 20.14 -0.66 25.55
CA PHE A 12 20.09 -0.47 24.09
C PHE A 12 18.74 0.07 23.61
N ILE A 13 17.64 -0.28 24.29
CA ILE A 13 16.30 0.26 23.99
C ILE A 13 16.19 1.74 24.38
N THR A 14 16.91 2.19 25.42
CA THR A 14 16.87 3.59 25.88
C THR A 14 17.73 4.56 25.07
N GLN A 15 18.57 4.08 24.14
CA GLN A 15 19.41 4.94 23.28
C GLN A 15 18.83 5.20 21.90
N ILE A 16 17.60 4.73 21.63
CA ILE A 16 16.84 5.21 20.48
C ILE A 16 16.47 6.66 20.78
N THR A 17 17.29 7.57 20.28
CA THR A 17 16.97 8.98 20.20
C THR A 17 15.75 9.11 19.30
N ILE A 18 14.59 9.20 19.92
CA ILE A 18 13.32 9.51 19.25
C ILE A 18 13.47 10.94 18.76
N TYR A 19 13.84 11.09 17.48
CA TYR A 19 13.74 12.38 16.81
C TYR A 19 12.27 12.79 16.78
N SER A 20 12.03 14.03 17.18
CA SER A 20 10.73 14.72 17.29
C SER A 20 9.69 14.20 16.31
N GLN A 21 8.54 13.77 16.83
CA GLN A 21 7.30 13.78 16.08
C GLN A 21 7.05 15.21 15.64
N ILE A 22 6.86 15.44 14.34
CA ILE A 22 6.20 16.66 13.89
C ILE A 22 4.72 16.40 14.12
N ASP A 23 4.13 17.12 15.05
CA ASP A 23 2.69 17.15 15.23
C ASP A 23 2.06 17.85 14.02
N SER A 24 1.91 17.06 12.96
CA SER A 24 1.29 17.45 11.69
C SER A 24 -0.17 16.99 11.63
N ALA A 25 -0.63 16.28 12.68
CA ALA A 25 -1.87 15.52 12.68
C ALA A 25 -3.09 16.42 12.55
N GLU A 26 -3.11 17.59 13.20
CA GLU A 26 -4.35 18.37 13.33
C GLU A 26 -4.78 19.15 12.06
N VAL A 27 -3.84 19.55 11.20
CA VAL A 27 -4.13 20.36 9.98
C VAL A 27 -4.11 19.52 8.70
N ILE A 28 -3.37 18.41 8.72
CA ILE A 28 -3.33 17.47 7.61
C ILE A 28 -4.57 16.56 7.65
N ASP A 29 -5.01 16.08 8.82
CA ASP A 29 -6.15 15.14 8.89
C ASP A 29 -7.46 15.75 8.38
N ALA A 30 -7.78 17.02 8.66
CA ALA A 30 -9.07 17.57 8.24
C ALA A 30 -9.20 17.68 6.70
N ASN A 31 -8.17 18.21 6.04
CA ASN A 31 -8.15 18.33 4.58
C ASN A 31 -7.98 16.98 3.89
N ILE A 32 -7.25 16.04 4.51
CA ILE A 32 -7.09 14.68 3.98
C ILE A 32 -8.36 13.86 4.19
N PHE A 33 -9.07 14.04 5.29
CA PHE A 33 -10.34 13.40 5.55
C PHE A 33 -11.41 13.86 4.55
N GLU A 34 -11.52 15.17 4.32
CA GLU A 34 -12.40 15.73 3.29
C GLU A 34 -11.98 15.29 1.87
N LEU A 35 -10.67 15.17 1.61
CA LEU A 35 -10.15 14.60 0.37
C LEU A 35 -10.49 13.10 0.24
N THR A 36 -10.43 12.33 1.32
CA THR A 36 -10.84 10.91 1.31
C THR A 36 -12.33 10.77 1.10
N GLU A 37 -13.18 11.55 1.78
CA GLU A 37 -14.63 11.52 1.56
C GLU A 37 -14.98 11.92 0.13
N SER A 38 -14.41 13.02 -0.38
CA SER A 38 -14.69 13.53 -1.73
C SER A 38 -14.15 12.62 -2.84
N LEU A 39 -13.01 11.95 -2.64
CA LEU A 39 -12.48 11.00 -3.63
C LEU A 39 -13.14 9.62 -3.57
N PHE A 40 -13.72 9.26 -2.42
CA PHE A 40 -14.22 7.92 -2.15
C PHE A 40 -15.70 7.92 -1.72
N GLU A 41 -16.53 8.83 -2.28
CA GLU A 41 -17.96 9.07 -2.01
C GLU A 41 -18.87 7.81 -1.90
N ASN A 42 -18.37 6.59 -2.14
CA ASN A 42 -19.12 5.34 -2.03
C ASN A 42 -18.42 4.19 -1.28
N ASN A 43 -17.17 4.33 -0.80
CA ASN A 43 -16.45 3.23 -0.13
C ASN A 43 -15.76 3.74 1.15
N GLU A 44 -16.46 3.63 2.28
CA GLU A 44 -15.91 3.72 3.65
C GLU A 44 -14.98 2.54 3.98
N ASP A 45 -14.27 1.99 2.99
CA ASP A 45 -13.40 0.85 3.20
C ASP A 45 -12.07 1.31 3.84
N ILE A 46 -11.65 0.58 4.88
CA ILE A 46 -10.34 0.70 5.56
C ILE A 46 -9.19 0.80 4.53
N SER A 47 -9.35 0.18 3.36
CA SER A 47 -8.39 0.21 2.26
C SER A 47 -8.17 1.58 1.61
N SER A 48 -9.20 2.45 1.53
CA SER A 48 -9.08 3.77 0.91
C SER A 48 -8.23 4.71 1.77
N TYR A 49 -8.46 4.67 3.08
CA TYR A 49 -7.63 5.38 4.07
C TYR A 49 -6.18 4.86 4.07
N ASP A 50 -5.99 3.55 3.95
CA ASP A 50 -4.67 2.94 3.87
C ASP A 50 -3.89 3.39 2.64
N LEU A 51 -4.55 3.51 1.48
CA LEU A 51 -3.92 4.03 0.26
C LEU A 51 -3.43 5.47 0.44
N VAL A 52 -4.26 6.34 1.03
CA VAL A 52 -3.87 7.74 1.25
C VAL A 52 -2.69 7.83 2.20
N ASN A 53 -2.71 7.11 3.32
CA ASN A 53 -1.56 7.05 4.23
C ASN A 53 -0.31 6.46 3.58
N GLN A 54 -0.46 5.50 2.66
CA GLN A 54 0.65 5.00 1.88
C GLN A 54 1.27 6.09 0.99
N LEU A 55 0.45 6.91 0.33
CA LEU A 55 0.92 8.00 -0.51
C LEU A 55 1.59 9.11 0.32
N LEU A 56 1.06 9.42 1.51
CA LEU A 56 1.68 10.38 2.44
C LEU A 56 3.02 9.91 2.98
N SER A 57 3.11 8.63 3.35
CA SER A 57 4.36 8.05 3.86
C SER A 57 5.41 7.81 2.79
N ASN A 58 5.02 7.83 1.50
CA ASN A 58 5.91 7.63 0.35
C ASN A 58 5.57 8.63 -0.76
N PRO A 59 5.85 9.93 -0.56
CA PRO A 59 5.51 10.94 -1.55
C PRO A 59 6.30 10.74 -2.85
N ILE A 60 5.67 11.10 -3.97
CA ILE A 60 6.21 10.92 -5.31
C ILE A 60 7.23 12.03 -5.60
N ASP A 61 8.41 11.65 -6.10
CA ASP A 61 9.39 12.61 -6.59
C ASP A 61 8.97 13.16 -7.95
N ILE A 62 8.47 14.41 -7.97
CA ILE A 62 7.91 15.01 -9.17
C ILE A 62 8.94 15.17 -10.30
N ASN A 63 10.22 15.30 -9.94
CA ASN A 63 11.29 15.53 -10.90
C ASN A 63 11.78 14.24 -11.56
N LYS A 64 11.44 13.07 -11.01
CA LYS A 64 11.86 11.75 -11.51
C LYS A 64 10.71 10.88 -12.01
N THR A 65 9.50 11.16 -11.53
CA THR A 65 8.35 10.30 -11.80
C THR A 65 7.95 10.23 -13.27
N THR A 66 7.28 9.15 -13.66
CA THR A 66 6.68 9.00 -14.99
C THR A 66 5.22 9.47 -14.99
N VAL A 67 4.64 9.68 -16.18
CA VAL A 67 3.21 9.97 -16.29
C VAL A 67 2.37 8.88 -15.62
N ASN A 68 2.72 7.60 -15.82
CA ASN A 68 1.98 6.47 -15.24
C ASN A 68 2.06 6.44 -13.72
N GLU A 69 3.25 6.70 -13.16
CA GLU A 69 3.42 6.73 -11.70
C GLU A 69 2.70 7.94 -11.08
N LEU A 70 2.73 9.09 -11.74
CA LEU A 70 2.01 10.28 -11.28
C LEU A 70 0.49 10.08 -11.31
N THR A 71 -0.05 9.34 -12.28
CA THR A 71 -1.48 8.96 -12.31
C THR A 71 -1.89 7.99 -11.21
N ASN A 72 -0.97 7.49 -10.38
CA ASN A 72 -1.34 6.73 -9.17
C ASN A 72 -1.95 7.63 -8.08
N LEU A 73 -1.82 8.96 -8.20
CA LEU A 73 -2.56 9.90 -7.37
C LEU A 73 -4.03 9.89 -7.80
N PRO A 74 -4.98 9.50 -6.92
CA PRO A 74 -6.36 9.21 -7.30
C PRO A 74 -7.13 10.43 -7.84
N PHE A 75 -6.68 11.64 -7.53
CA PHE A 75 -7.28 12.90 -7.96
C PHE A 75 -6.68 13.46 -9.26
N LEU A 76 -5.63 12.85 -9.83
CA LEU A 76 -5.02 13.30 -11.08
C LEU A 76 -5.58 12.55 -12.27
N THR A 77 -6.05 13.30 -13.28
CA THR A 77 -6.36 12.70 -14.57
C THR A 77 -5.07 12.44 -15.35
N LEU A 78 -5.15 11.58 -16.38
CA LEU A 78 -4.05 11.41 -17.33
C LEU A 78 -3.62 12.74 -17.96
N GLN A 79 -4.59 13.56 -18.33
CA GLN A 79 -4.34 14.85 -18.96
C GLN A 79 -3.58 15.78 -18.02
N ASP A 80 -3.94 15.79 -16.73
CA ASP A 80 -3.22 16.55 -15.71
C ASP A 80 -1.78 16.06 -15.59
N ALA A 81 -1.59 14.75 -15.41
CA ALA A 81 -0.26 14.16 -15.28
C ALA A 81 0.62 14.44 -16.51
N GLN A 82 0.10 14.30 -17.73
CA GLN A 82 0.82 14.64 -18.96
C GLN A 82 1.18 16.12 -19.02
N THR A 83 0.27 17.01 -18.61
CA THR A 83 0.49 18.45 -18.60
C THR A 83 1.57 18.85 -17.61
N ILE A 84 1.54 18.27 -16.41
CA ILE A 84 2.54 18.48 -15.35
C ILE A 84 3.92 18.01 -15.83
N ILE A 85 4.01 16.78 -16.36
CA ILE A 85 5.28 16.20 -16.84
C ILE A 85 5.84 16.97 -18.03
N LYS A 86 4.98 17.37 -18.98
CA LYS A 86 5.40 18.22 -20.11
C LYS A 86 5.94 19.55 -19.63
N GLN A 87 5.35 20.14 -18.58
CA GLN A 87 5.84 21.38 -18.00
C GLN A 87 7.17 21.18 -17.29
N ARG A 88 7.34 20.10 -16.52
CA ARG A 88 8.63 19.70 -15.93
C ARG A 88 9.72 19.62 -16.99
N ASP A 89 9.47 18.87 -18.06
CA ASP A 89 10.46 18.64 -19.12
C ASP A 89 10.86 19.95 -19.83
N LYS A 90 9.96 20.94 -19.86
CA LYS A 90 10.23 22.28 -20.39
C LYS A 90 11.13 23.12 -19.48
N ILE A 91 10.92 23.07 -18.17
CA ILE A 91 11.68 23.86 -17.18
C ILE A 91 12.85 23.09 -16.54
N LYS A 92 13.03 21.82 -16.96
CA LYS A 92 13.92 20.79 -16.41
C LYS A 92 13.53 20.27 -15.03
N TYR A 93 13.40 21.14 -14.04
CA TYR A 93 13.09 20.74 -12.65
C TYR A 93 12.11 21.71 -12.00
N PHE A 94 11.18 21.17 -11.23
CA PHE A 94 10.43 21.92 -10.23
C PHE A 94 11.28 22.02 -8.96
N ASN A 95 11.46 23.22 -8.44
CA ASN A 95 12.20 23.50 -7.22
C ASN A 95 11.28 23.59 -6.01
N SER A 96 10.06 24.05 -6.22
CA SER A 96 9.08 24.23 -5.16
C SER A 96 7.66 24.18 -5.69
N PHE A 97 6.71 24.13 -4.77
CA PHE A 97 5.30 24.23 -5.09
C PHE A 97 4.93 25.53 -5.85
N ASN A 98 5.69 26.62 -5.68
CA ASN A 98 5.45 27.86 -6.43
C ASN A 98 5.62 27.67 -7.95
N ASP A 99 6.46 26.73 -8.37
CA ASP A 99 6.67 26.44 -9.79
C ASP A 99 5.45 25.76 -10.42
N PHE A 100 4.52 25.21 -9.61
CA PHE A 100 3.27 24.67 -10.11
C PHE A 100 2.35 25.75 -10.69
N ASN A 101 2.52 27.02 -10.28
CA ASN A 101 1.82 28.15 -10.91
C ASN A 101 2.19 28.33 -12.39
N THR A 102 3.29 27.73 -12.86
CA THR A 102 3.68 27.76 -14.27
C THR A 102 2.92 26.74 -15.12
N ILE A 103 2.25 25.77 -14.49
CA ILE A 103 1.50 24.71 -15.14
C ILE A 103 0.17 25.29 -15.62
N LYS A 104 0.00 25.37 -16.94
CA LYS A 104 -1.24 25.83 -17.56
C LYS A 104 -2.09 24.64 -18.00
N GLY A 105 -3.39 24.68 -17.70
CA GLY A 105 -4.33 23.65 -18.13
C GLY A 105 -4.66 22.59 -17.07
N VAL A 106 -4.14 22.73 -15.85
CA VAL A 106 -4.53 21.95 -14.67
C VAL A 106 -5.22 22.89 -13.68
N HIS A 107 -6.31 22.46 -13.05
CA HIS A 107 -7.03 23.30 -12.09
C HIS A 107 -6.16 23.59 -10.84
N PRO A 108 -6.13 24.84 -10.33
CA PRO A 108 -5.30 25.19 -9.17
C PRO A 108 -5.57 24.33 -7.93
N ASP A 109 -6.83 23.96 -7.69
CA ASP A 109 -7.20 23.10 -6.55
C ASP A 109 -6.56 21.71 -6.65
N VAL A 110 -6.51 21.13 -7.85
CA VAL A 110 -5.85 19.83 -8.09
C VAL A 110 -4.35 19.92 -7.79
N LEU A 111 -3.70 21.02 -8.18
CA LEU A 111 -2.30 21.26 -7.87
C LEU A 111 -2.10 21.39 -6.35
N LEU A 112 -2.99 22.11 -5.64
CA LEU A 112 -2.93 22.26 -4.19
C LEU A 112 -3.03 20.91 -3.46
N LEU A 113 -3.90 20.03 -3.94
CA LEU A 113 -4.07 18.67 -3.41
C LEU A 113 -2.80 17.82 -3.54
N MET A 114 -1.90 18.13 -4.50
CA MET A 114 -0.64 17.39 -4.64
C MET A 114 0.35 17.65 -3.51
N LYS A 115 0.24 18.79 -2.81
CA LYS A 115 1.26 19.28 -1.86
C LYS A 115 1.74 18.24 -0.83
N PRO A 116 0.88 17.44 -0.16
CA PRO A 116 1.36 16.45 0.81
C PRO A 116 1.86 15.15 0.16
N PHE A 117 1.64 14.95 -1.15
CA PHE A 117 1.97 13.70 -1.86
C PHE A 117 3.18 13.81 -2.77
N VAL A 118 3.83 14.98 -2.88
CA VAL A 118 4.98 15.18 -3.77
C VAL A 118 6.18 15.79 -3.07
N VAL A 119 7.37 15.36 -3.50
CA VAL A 119 8.65 15.94 -3.09
C VAL A 119 9.42 16.46 -4.30
N PHE A 120 10.29 17.43 -4.04
CA PHE A 120 11.10 18.12 -5.06
C PHE A 120 12.57 17.78 -4.81
N ASN A 121 13.07 16.70 -5.41
CA ASN A 121 14.51 16.42 -5.39
C ASN A 121 15.12 16.95 -6.68
N ILE A 122 16.10 17.85 -6.55
CA ILE A 122 16.87 18.35 -7.69
C ILE A 122 18.14 17.52 -7.75
N PRO A 123 18.52 16.97 -8.92
CA PRO A 123 19.81 16.33 -9.07
C PRO A 123 20.92 17.38 -8.92
N ASP A 124 21.60 17.40 -7.76
CA ASP A 124 22.78 18.24 -7.57
C ASP A 124 23.97 17.68 -8.37
N GLU A 125 24.61 18.51 -9.20
CA GLU A 125 25.82 18.15 -9.96
C GLU A 125 27.07 17.99 -9.06
N LYS A 126 27.00 18.42 -7.78
CA LYS A 126 28.11 18.35 -6.83
C LYS A 126 27.59 18.10 -5.42
N VAL A 127 27.54 16.82 -5.03
CA VAL A 127 27.83 16.25 -3.70
C VAL A 127 27.24 14.83 -3.70
N GLU A 128 28.08 13.84 -3.98
CA GLU A 128 27.80 12.44 -3.63
C GLU A 128 27.95 12.26 -2.11
N SER A 129 27.08 12.90 -1.33
CA SER A 129 26.69 12.28 -0.07
C SER A 129 25.35 11.62 -0.36
N LYS A 130 25.37 10.35 -0.78
CA LYS A 130 24.22 9.48 -0.56
C LYS A 130 24.06 9.34 0.96
N THR A 131 23.53 10.37 1.61
CA THR A 131 22.87 10.17 2.90
C THR A 131 21.73 9.24 2.60
N THR A 132 21.91 7.95 2.91
CA THR A 132 20.87 6.97 2.74
C THR A 132 19.76 7.36 3.70
N SER A 133 18.72 8.02 3.17
CA SER A 133 17.55 8.38 3.97
C SER A 133 16.96 7.10 4.52
N ALA A 134 16.93 7.03 5.84
CA ALA A 134 16.27 5.99 6.60
C ALA A 134 15.00 6.59 7.20
N SER A 135 13.86 5.97 6.93
CA SER A 135 12.61 6.31 7.60
C SER A 135 12.00 5.05 8.19
N PHE A 136 11.28 5.25 9.29
CA PHE A 136 10.61 4.18 10.00
C PHE A 136 9.26 4.71 10.46
N ASN A 137 8.22 3.92 10.24
CA ASN A 137 6.86 4.29 10.59
C ASN A 137 6.14 3.13 11.27
N ILE A 138 5.40 3.44 12.33
CA ILE A 138 4.53 2.50 13.03
C ILE A 138 3.12 3.07 12.96
N HIS A 139 2.17 2.22 12.61
CA HIS A 139 0.75 2.52 12.64
C HIS A 139 0.04 1.42 13.43
N SER A 140 -0.66 1.79 14.49
CA SER A 140 -1.38 0.85 15.35
C SER A 140 -2.77 1.37 15.61
N ARG A 141 -3.77 0.50 15.45
CA ARG A 141 -5.17 0.76 15.74
C ARG A 141 -5.74 -0.38 16.57
N ILE A 142 -6.47 -0.02 17.61
CA ILE A 142 -7.23 -0.96 18.44
C ILE A 142 -8.66 -0.45 18.47
N PHE A 143 -9.61 -1.33 18.17
CA PHE A 143 -11.02 -1.00 18.09
C PHE A 143 -11.85 -2.08 18.78
N SER A 144 -12.98 -1.68 19.35
CA SER A 144 -13.99 -2.59 19.87
C SER A 144 -15.33 -1.89 19.80
N ASP A 145 -16.34 -2.56 19.26
CA ASP A 145 -17.70 -2.06 19.29
C ASP A 145 -18.25 -2.03 20.71
N LEU A 146 -19.01 -0.97 21.02
CA LEU A 146 -19.71 -0.82 22.29
C LEU A 146 -20.91 -1.78 22.36
N GLN A 147 -21.58 -2.00 21.22
CA GLN A 147 -22.69 -2.94 21.13
C GLN A 147 -22.16 -4.33 20.81
N ASN A 148 -22.68 -5.32 21.54
CA ASN A 148 -22.32 -6.70 21.28
C ASN A 148 -23.05 -7.21 20.04
N GLU A 149 -22.28 -7.65 19.05
CA GLU A 149 -22.82 -8.47 17.98
C GLU A 149 -23.44 -9.77 18.52
N ARG A 150 -24.39 -10.32 17.77
CA ARG A 150 -25.12 -11.54 18.13
C ARG A 150 -24.19 -12.72 18.43
N GLY A 151 -23.10 -12.88 17.67
CA GLY A 151 -22.11 -13.95 17.84
C GLY A 151 -21.43 -13.98 19.23
N TYR A 152 -21.36 -12.85 19.92
CA TYR A 152 -20.88 -12.80 21.31
C TYR A 152 -21.97 -13.14 22.33
N LEU A 153 -23.23 -12.86 22.00
CA LEU A 153 -24.38 -13.12 22.88
C LEU A 153 -24.73 -14.61 22.91
N ASP A 154 -24.67 -15.28 21.76
CA ASP A 154 -24.91 -16.72 21.63
C ASP A 154 -23.64 -17.58 21.78
N LYS A 155 -22.48 -16.94 21.99
CA LYS A 155 -21.16 -17.56 22.15
C LYS A 155 -20.69 -18.36 20.93
N SER A 156 -21.14 -17.98 19.74
CA SER A 156 -20.62 -18.55 18.49
C SER A 156 -19.20 -18.08 18.17
N TYR A 157 -18.85 -16.86 18.56
CA TYR A 157 -17.50 -16.32 18.37
C TYR A 157 -16.53 -16.86 19.42
N LEU A 158 -15.37 -17.32 18.95
CA LEU A 158 -14.33 -17.95 19.76
C LEU A 158 -13.46 -16.94 20.50
N GLY A 159 -13.41 -15.71 20.00
CA GLY A 159 -12.50 -14.66 20.43
C GLY A 159 -13.14 -13.44 21.09
N SER A 160 -12.30 -12.43 21.34
CA SER A 160 -12.70 -11.16 21.94
C SER A 160 -13.21 -10.14 20.91
N LYS A 161 -13.94 -9.13 21.37
CA LYS A 161 -14.41 -7.98 20.58
C LYS A 161 -13.31 -7.03 20.11
N ILE A 162 -12.08 -7.27 20.59
CA ILE A 162 -10.96 -6.41 20.28
C ILE A 162 -10.49 -6.78 18.87
N LYS A 163 -10.66 -5.84 17.96
CA LYS A 163 -9.98 -5.78 16.67
C LYS A 163 -8.67 -5.02 16.86
N SER A 164 -7.61 -5.53 16.25
CA SER A 164 -6.31 -4.87 16.30
C SER A 164 -5.65 -4.91 14.93
N TYR A 165 -5.07 -3.79 14.54
CA TYR A 165 -4.42 -3.59 13.25
C TYR A 165 -3.07 -2.92 13.51
N ASN A 166 -1.99 -3.57 13.10
CA ASN A 166 -0.64 -3.10 13.37
C ASN A 166 0.20 -3.20 12.10
N LYS A 167 0.84 -2.09 11.72
CA LYS A 167 1.66 -1.98 10.52
C LYS A 167 2.98 -1.31 10.88
N ILE A 168 4.07 -1.94 10.50
CA ILE A 168 5.44 -1.45 10.72
C ILE A 168 6.11 -1.37 9.36
N GLY A 169 6.66 -0.21 9.02
CA GLY A 169 7.36 0.03 7.77
C GLY A 169 8.74 0.63 7.99
N ALA A 170 9.67 0.27 7.10
CA ALA A 170 11.00 0.86 7.04
C ALA A 170 11.38 1.13 5.59
N THR A 171 11.99 2.28 5.35
CA THR A 171 12.60 2.62 4.06
C THR A 171 14.06 2.96 4.30
N PHE A 172 14.94 2.37 3.50
CA PHE A 172 16.38 2.61 3.57
C PHE A 172 16.95 2.67 2.16
N GLY A 173 17.19 3.89 1.68
CA GLY A 173 17.65 4.12 0.31
C GLY A 173 16.67 3.55 -0.72
N ASN A 174 17.12 2.56 -1.48
CA ASN A 174 16.32 1.91 -2.53
C ASN A 174 15.47 0.74 -2.01
N PHE A 175 15.56 0.42 -0.72
CA PHE A 175 14.80 -0.66 -0.10
C PHE A 175 13.62 -0.13 0.69
N ARG A 176 12.49 -0.82 0.59
CA ARG A 176 11.30 -0.59 1.38
C ARG A 176 10.81 -1.92 1.93
N SER A 177 10.47 -1.98 3.20
CA SER A 177 9.87 -3.17 3.80
C SER A 177 8.68 -2.80 4.66
N ARG A 178 7.75 -3.73 4.79
CA ARG A 178 6.58 -3.56 5.63
C ARG A 178 6.08 -4.91 6.14
N ILE A 179 5.57 -4.91 7.35
CA ILE A 179 4.82 -6.01 7.95
C ILE A 179 3.51 -5.43 8.46
N LEU A 180 2.41 -6.12 8.18
CA LEU A 180 1.07 -5.88 8.69
C LEU A 180 0.62 -7.12 9.43
N VAL A 181 0.07 -6.92 10.63
CA VAL A 181 -0.61 -7.94 11.42
C VAL A 181 -1.99 -7.41 11.78
N GLU A 182 -3.01 -8.23 11.53
CA GLU A 182 -4.38 -7.94 11.90
C GLU A 182 -5.00 -9.10 12.68
N LYS A 183 -5.93 -8.72 13.53
CA LYS A 183 -6.86 -9.59 14.23
C LYS A 183 -8.23 -8.95 14.11
N ASP A 184 -9.21 -9.68 13.60
CA ASP A 184 -10.58 -9.23 13.58
C ASP A 184 -11.33 -9.52 14.89
N ALA A 185 -12.42 -8.78 15.08
CA ALA A 185 -13.28 -8.95 16.23
C ALA A 185 -13.95 -10.34 16.17
N GLY A 186 -13.84 -11.11 17.25
CA GLY A 186 -14.47 -12.43 17.39
C GLY A 186 -13.52 -13.59 17.08
N GLU A 187 -12.34 -13.30 16.54
CA GLU A 187 -11.32 -14.31 16.22
C GLU A 187 -10.47 -14.67 17.42
N SER A 188 -10.09 -15.95 17.49
CA SER A 188 -9.35 -16.50 18.62
C SER A 188 -7.85 -16.17 18.59
N SER A 189 -7.26 -16.08 17.39
CA SER A 189 -5.85 -15.76 17.20
C SER A 189 -5.55 -14.28 17.44
N PHE A 190 -4.36 -13.96 17.94
CA PHE A 190 -3.86 -12.57 17.99
C PHE A 190 -3.19 -12.12 16.69
N ILE A 191 -2.87 -13.08 15.83
CA ILE A 191 -2.25 -12.90 14.51
C ILE A 191 -3.08 -13.77 13.58
N ASP A 192 -4.23 -13.25 13.17
CA ASP A 192 -5.10 -13.97 12.24
C ASP A 192 -4.58 -13.76 10.82
N TYR A 193 -4.38 -12.50 10.46
CA TYR A 193 -3.77 -12.10 9.21
C TYR A 193 -2.36 -11.53 9.40
N ILE A 194 -1.46 -11.97 8.52
CA ILE A 194 -0.11 -11.42 8.41
C ILE A 194 0.24 -11.22 6.94
N SER A 195 0.68 -10.01 6.63
CA SER A 195 1.18 -9.64 5.31
C SER A 195 2.52 -8.92 5.42
N GLY A 196 3.39 -9.11 4.44
CA GLY A 196 4.63 -8.37 4.41
C GLY A 196 5.47 -8.56 3.17
N PHE A 197 6.34 -7.58 2.93
CA PHE A 197 7.22 -7.59 1.77
C PHE A 197 8.55 -6.88 2.05
N VAL A 198 9.51 -7.18 1.18
CA VAL A 198 10.70 -6.38 0.94
C VAL A 198 10.75 -6.03 -0.54
N GLU A 199 10.77 -4.75 -0.84
CA GLU A 199 10.85 -4.18 -2.17
C GLU A 199 12.20 -3.49 -2.35
N TYR A 200 12.80 -3.68 -3.52
CA TYR A 200 13.93 -2.92 -4.01
C TYR A 200 13.51 -2.19 -5.28
N LYS A 201 13.74 -0.87 -5.36
CA LYS A 201 13.45 -0.06 -6.54
C LYS A 201 14.67 0.76 -6.95
N ASN A 202 15.01 0.75 -8.24
CA ASN A 202 16.15 1.50 -8.76
C ASN A 202 15.88 1.96 -10.21
N GLU A 203 16.67 2.90 -10.73
CA GLU A 203 16.59 3.39 -12.12
C GLU A 203 17.56 2.66 -13.06
N SER A 204 18.05 1.49 -12.64
CA SER A 204 19.03 0.68 -13.38
C SER A 204 18.33 -0.42 -14.19
N VAL A 205 19.10 -1.36 -14.74
CA VAL A 205 18.57 -2.51 -15.49
C VAL A 205 17.51 -3.26 -14.68
N ILE A 206 17.75 -3.50 -13.39
CA ILE A 206 16.75 -4.02 -12.46
C ILE A 206 16.00 -2.81 -11.90
N GLU A 207 14.76 -2.63 -12.35
CA GLU A 207 13.92 -1.51 -11.95
C GLU A 207 13.22 -1.79 -10.62
N LYS A 208 12.72 -3.03 -10.44
CA LYS A 208 11.95 -3.41 -9.25
C LYS A 208 12.09 -4.90 -8.93
N ILE A 209 12.25 -5.22 -7.65
CA ILE A 209 12.13 -6.58 -7.11
C ILE A 209 11.23 -6.51 -5.89
N ILE A 210 10.28 -7.43 -5.77
CA ILE A 210 9.47 -7.60 -4.56
C ILE A 210 9.53 -9.05 -4.12
N VAL A 211 9.86 -9.27 -2.84
CA VAL A 211 9.81 -10.56 -2.17
C VAL A 211 8.78 -10.47 -1.04
N GLY A 212 7.87 -11.44 -0.98
CA GLY A 212 6.74 -11.45 -0.05
C GLY A 212 5.44 -11.15 -0.77
N ASP A 213 4.62 -10.27 -0.22
CA ASP A 213 3.28 -10.00 -0.72
C ASP A 213 3.26 -8.83 -1.70
N TYR A 214 2.67 -9.06 -2.88
CA TYR A 214 2.60 -8.10 -3.97
C TYR A 214 1.26 -8.17 -4.71
N ASP A 215 0.89 -7.04 -5.29
CA ASP A 215 -0.19 -6.92 -6.25
C ASP A 215 0.39 -6.94 -7.67
N PHE A 216 -0.37 -7.54 -8.58
CA PHE A 216 -0.01 -7.60 -9.99
C PHE A 216 -1.16 -7.08 -10.83
N GLU A 217 -0.90 -6.03 -11.61
CA GLU A 217 -1.87 -5.44 -12.52
C GLU A 217 -1.40 -5.62 -13.96
N PHE A 218 -2.21 -6.29 -14.78
CA PHE A 218 -1.90 -6.52 -16.19
C PHE A 218 -3.18 -6.65 -17.04
N GLY A 219 -3.04 -6.41 -18.35
CA GLY A 219 -4.13 -6.66 -19.30
C GLY A 219 -5.34 -5.72 -19.12
N GLN A 220 -5.14 -4.47 -18.72
CA GLN A 220 -6.19 -3.44 -18.60
C GLN A 220 -7.33 -3.79 -17.62
N GLY A 221 -7.10 -4.74 -16.71
CA GLY A 221 -8.10 -5.24 -15.79
C GLY A 221 -8.99 -6.36 -16.34
N LEU A 222 -8.70 -6.87 -17.55
CA LEU A 222 -9.38 -8.02 -18.14
C LEU A 222 -8.74 -9.36 -17.73
N ALA A 223 -7.44 -9.34 -17.38
CA ALA A 223 -6.70 -10.54 -17.02
C ALA A 223 -6.46 -10.62 -15.50
N VAL A 224 -5.58 -9.76 -14.98
CA VAL A 224 -5.24 -9.72 -13.55
C VAL A 224 -5.24 -8.27 -13.10
N TRP A 225 -5.97 -7.96 -12.03
CA TRP A 225 -6.02 -6.63 -11.47
C TRP A 225 -6.07 -6.68 -9.96
N SER A 226 -5.48 -5.68 -9.31
CA SER A 226 -5.66 -5.46 -7.89
C SER A 226 -7.12 -5.08 -7.59
N PRO A 227 -7.61 -5.25 -6.34
CA PRO A 227 -8.96 -4.83 -5.97
C PRO A 227 -9.21 -3.32 -6.15
N TYR A 228 -8.16 -2.50 -6.22
CA TYR A 228 -8.22 -1.03 -6.22
C TYR A 228 -8.40 -0.41 -7.62
N GLY A 229 -9.11 -1.10 -8.52
CA GLY A 229 -9.44 -0.57 -9.85
C GLY A 229 -10.48 0.55 -9.79
N TYR A 230 -10.05 1.77 -9.44
CA TYR A 230 -10.93 2.93 -9.39
C TYR A 230 -11.57 3.21 -10.75
N SER A 231 -12.90 3.30 -10.77
CA SER A 231 -13.70 3.60 -11.96
C SER A 231 -15.05 4.15 -11.50
N LYS A 232 -15.06 5.37 -10.95
CA LYS A 232 -16.23 6.27 -10.85
C LYS A 232 -15.83 7.55 -10.11
N GLY A 233 -15.40 8.55 -10.87
CA GLY A 233 -15.63 9.96 -10.53
C GLY A 233 -16.75 10.49 -11.42
N SER A 234 -17.34 11.64 -11.08
CA SER A 234 -18.41 12.32 -11.85
C SER A 234 -18.02 12.71 -13.28
N ASP A 235 -16.77 12.48 -13.67
CA ASP A 235 -16.24 12.77 -14.99
C ASP A 235 -16.28 11.53 -15.89
N ALA A 236 -17.46 11.27 -16.46
CA ALA A 236 -17.75 10.14 -17.37
C ALA A 236 -16.95 10.16 -18.70
N VAL A 237 -16.03 11.11 -18.87
CA VAL A 237 -15.32 11.40 -20.13
C VAL A 237 -13.82 11.01 -20.07
N ASN A 238 -13.30 10.58 -18.91
CA ASN A 238 -11.89 10.19 -18.79
C ASN A 238 -11.66 8.67 -18.90
N SER A 239 -10.91 8.30 -19.96
CA SER A 239 -10.26 7.02 -20.33
C SER A 239 -10.92 5.68 -19.92
N ILE A 240 -11.51 5.01 -20.93
CA ILE A 240 -11.86 3.57 -20.93
C ILE A 240 -10.64 2.65 -20.63
N SER A 241 -9.40 3.15 -20.78
CA SER A 241 -8.17 2.41 -20.52
C SER A 241 -7.75 2.52 -19.05
N LYS A 242 -7.66 1.37 -18.36
CA LYS A 242 -7.07 1.23 -17.02
C LYS A 242 -5.54 1.10 -17.14
N ARG A 243 -4.78 1.95 -16.45
CA ARG A 243 -3.32 1.85 -16.44
C ARG A 243 -2.85 0.96 -15.32
N ALA A 244 -2.15 -0.11 -15.70
CA ALA A 244 -1.57 -1.03 -14.75
C ALA A 244 -0.41 -0.35 -14.04
N ARG A 245 -0.37 -0.48 -12.71
CA ARG A 245 0.80 -0.14 -11.89
C ARG A 245 1.96 -1.14 -12.09
N GLY A 246 1.71 -2.20 -12.85
CA GLY A 246 2.63 -3.32 -13.04
C GLY A 246 2.67 -4.16 -11.77
N ILE A 247 3.88 -4.42 -11.28
CA ILE A 247 4.09 -5.02 -9.97
C ILE A 247 4.13 -3.90 -8.91
N SER A 248 3.37 -4.05 -7.83
CA SER A 248 3.44 -3.18 -6.65
C SER A 248 3.41 -3.98 -5.36
N ALA A 249 4.08 -3.50 -4.32
CA ALA A 249 4.03 -4.15 -3.02
C ALA A 249 2.62 -4.13 -2.42
N HIS A 250 2.17 -5.24 -1.84
CA HIS A 250 0.87 -5.32 -1.17
C HIS A 250 0.99 -4.71 0.23
N THR A 251 0.08 -3.81 0.57
CA THR A 251 0.15 -3.02 1.81
C THR A 251 -1.14 -3.04 2.62
N SER A 252 -2.18 -3.72 2.13
CA SER A 252 -3.52 -3.68 2.70
C SER A 252 -3.79 -4.86 3.64
N SER A 253 -4.92 -4.76 4.32
CA SER A 253 -5.58 -5.83 5.06
C SER A 253 -6.42 -6.76 4.18
N ASP A 254 -6.53 -6.53 2.87
CA ASP A 254 -7.28 -7.45 1.99
C ASP A 254 -6.52 -8.78 1.83
N GLU A 255 -7.03 -9.81 2.49
CA GLU A 255 -6.43 -11.15 2.56
C GLU A 255 -6.60 -11.96 1.26
N ASN A 256 -7.49 -11.50 0.38
CA ASN A 256 -8.00 -12.34 -0.71
C ASN A 256 -7.29 -12.09 -2.03
N LYS A 257 -6.85 -10.86 -2.29
CA LYS A 257 -6.50 -10.42 -3.66
C LYS A 257 -5.05 -9.97 -3.83
N PHE A 258 -4.13 -10.66 -3.16
CA PHE A 258 -2.69 -10.50 -3.33
C PHE A 258 -1.99 -11.81 -3.70
N PHE A 259 -0.78 -11.66 -4.25
CA PHE A 259 0.16 -12.72 -4.55
C PHE A 259 1.27 -12.77 -3.50
N ARG A 260 1.65 -13.97 -3.07
CA ARG A 260 2.77 -14.21 -2.14
C ARG A 260 3.90 -14.92 -2.87
N GLY A 261 5.08 -14.33 -2.95
CA GLY A 261 6.23 -14.92 -3.65
C GLY A 261 7.30 -13.91 -4.10
N LEU A 262 7.68 -13.98 -5.38
CA LEU A 262 8.71 -13.13 -5.99
C LEU A 262 8.15 -12.46 -7.24
N ALA A 263 8.44 -11.18 -7.41
CA ALA A 263 8.12 -10.41 -8.60
C ALA A 263 9.29 -9.52 -9.03
N LEU A 264 9.52 -9.41 -10.34
CA LEU A 264 10.65 -8.72 -10.96
C LEU A 264 10.17 -7.83 -12.11
N GLU A 265 10.70 -6.61 -12.16
CA GLU A 265 10.57 -5.68 -13.28
C GLU A 265 11.98 -5.23 -13.70
N SER A 266 12.29 -5.39 -14.99
CA SER A 266 13.63 -5.14 -15.52
C SER A 266 13.54 -4.50 -16.90
N LYS A 267 14.47 -3.60 -17.20
CA LYS A 267 14.57 -2.92 -18.49
C LYS A 267 15.74 -3.46 -19.30
N LEU A 268 15.43 -3.98 -20.49
CA LEU A 268 16.39 -4.49 -21.45
C LEU A 268 16.32 -3.65 -22.73
N GLY A 269 17.12 -2.58 -22.78
CA GLY A 269 17.10 -1.62 -23.89
C GLY A 269 15.76 -0.87 -23.94
N ASN A 270 15.00 -1.11 -25.00
CA ASN A 270 13.67 -0.51 -25.21
C ASN A 270 12.52 -1.41 -24.72
N PHE A 271 12.84 -2.59 -24.18
CA PHE A 271 11.85 -3.53 -23.65
C PHE A 271 11.80 -3.46 -22.13
N GLN A 272 10.60 -3.50 -21.59
CA GLN A 272 10.36 -3.77 -20.17
C GLN A 272 9.92 -5.22 -20.04
N ILE A 273 10.61 -5.97 -19.17
CA ILE A 273 10.34 -7.37 -18.88
C ILE A 273 9.81 -7.42 -17.47
N THR A 274 8.68 -8.08 -17.32
CA THR A 274 8.03 -8.34 -16.03
C THR A 274 7.97 -9.84 -15.85
N ALA A 275 8.19 -10.32 -14.63
CA ALA A 275 8.06 -11.73 -14.31
C ALA A 275 7.62 -11.88 -12.85
N PHE A 276 6.79 -12.87 -12.57
CA PHE A 276 6.30 -13.13 -11.24
C PHE A 276 6.06 -14.61 -11.01
N ALA A 277 6.19 -15.02 -9.75
CA ALA A 277 5.83 -16.33 -9.26
C ALA A 277 5.21 -16.19 -7.87
N SER A 278 4.13 -16.92 -7.64
CA SER A 278 3.38 -16.89 -6.41
C SER A 278 2.96 -18.28 -5.97
N ASN A 279 3.04 -18.51 -4.67
CA ASN A 279 2.43 -19.62 -3.97
C ASN A 279 1.72 -19.03 -2.76
N ASN A 280 0.39 -18.96 -2.81
CA ASN A 280 -0.41 -18.36 -1.75
C ASN A 280 -1.48 -19.35 -1.28
N LYS A 281 -1.78 -19.33 0.01
CA LYS A 281 -2.91 -20.07 0.54
C LYS A 281 -4.17 -19.21 0.51
N LYS A 282 -5.31 -19.86 0.33
CA LYS A 282 -6.62 -19.24 0.20
C LYS A 282 -7.64 -20.04 0.99
N ASP A 283 -8.60 -19.32 1.55
CA ASP A 283 -9.69 -19.94 2.27
C ASP A 283 -10.69 -20.54 1.30
N ALA A 284 -11.03 -21.80 1.56
CA ALA A 284 -11.86 -22.57 0.66
C ALA A 284 -12.69 -23.59 1.42
N THR A 285 -13.91 -23.79 0.96
CA THR A 285 -14.72 -24.95 1.33
C THR A 285 -14.37 -26.09 0.41
N ILE A 286 -13.94 -27.21 0.99
CA ILE A 286 -13.64 -28.45 0.29
C ILE A 286 -14.79 -29.42 0.56
N ASN A 287 -15.28 -30.09 -0.47
CA ASN A 287 -16.32 -31.11 -0.32
C ASN A 287 -15.72 -32.49 0.01
N ASP A 288 -16.58 -33.47 0.29
CA ASP A 288 -16.15 -34.83 0.66
C ASP A 288 -15.33 -35.55 -0.44
N ASN A 289 -15.28 -35.01 -1.66
CA ASN A 289 -14.51 -35.54 -2.79
C ASN A 289 -13.18 -34.79 -3.01
N ASP A 290 -12.71 -34.02 -2.03
CA ASP A 290 -11.51 -33.18 -2.11
C ASP A 290 -11.53 -32.12 -3.23
N LEU A 291 -12.74 -31.71 -3.67
CA LEU A 291 -12.91 -30.65 -4.66
C LEU A 291 -13.29 -29.34 -3.97
N VAL A 292 -12.73 -28.24 -4.48
CA VAL A 292 -13.09 -26.89 -4.07
C VAL A 292 -14.54 -26.62 -4.48
N SER A 293 -15.42 -26.39 -3.50
CA SER A 293 -16.81 -26.02 -3.75
C SER A 293 -17.03 -24.52 -3.76
N ASN A 294 -16.27 -23.77 -2.96
CA ASN A 294 -16.38 -22.32 -2.85
C ASN A 294 -15.10 -21.68 -2.31
N PHE A 295 -14.71 -20.53 -2.88
CA PHE A 295 -13.70 -19.65 -2.32
C PHE A 295 -14.33 -18.76 -1.25
N VAL A 296 -13.73 -18.70 -0.07
CA VAL A 296 -14.21 -17.87 1.04
C VAL A 296 -13.46 -16.56 0.98
N ILE A 297 -14.19 -15.46 0.78
CA ILE A 297 -13.62 -14.11 0.61
C ILE A 297 -13.94 -13.17 1.76
N SER A 298 -14.55 -13.67 2.84
CA SER A 298 -14.95 -12.82 3.96
C SER A 298 -13.78 -12.36 4.82
N GLY A 299 -12.67 -13.10 4.85
CA GLY A 299 -11.52 -12.82 5.73
C GLY A 299 -11.89 -12.89 7.22
N TYR A 300 -12.83 -13.75 7.59
CA TYR A 300 -13.28 -13.86 8.99
C TYR A 300 -13.11 -15.28 9.48
N HIS A 301 -12.51 -15.42 10.66
CA HIS A 301 -12.19 -16.67 11.33
C HIS A 301 -12.66 -16.66 12.79
N ARG A 302 -13.95 -16.37 13.00
CA ARG A 302 -14.53 -16.13 14.33
C ARG A 302 -15.20 -17.37 14.91
N THR A 303 -15.67 -18.28 14.06
CA THR A 303 -16.35 -19.52 14.45
C THR A 303 -15.56 -20.77 14.01
N GLU A 304 -15.85 -21.93 14.61
CA GLU A 304 -15.23 -23.21 14.22
C GLU A 304 -15.43 -23.55 12.73
N ASN A 305 -16.60 -23.19 12.18
CA ASN A 305 -16.92 -23.42 10.76
C ASN A 305 -16.22 -22.43 9.82
N GLU A 306 -15.83 -21.26 10.31
CA GLU A 306 -15.01 -20.32 9.56
C GLU A 306 -13.55 -20.79 9.59
N HIS A 307 -13.02 -21.16 10.76
CA HIS A 307 -11.67 -21.72 10.90
C HIS A 307 -11.46 -23.01 10.10
N SER A 308 -12.46 -23.87 9.96
CA SER A 308 -12.34 -25.10 9.16
C SER A 308 -12.12 -24.84 7.67
N LYS A 309 -12.29 -23.59 7.20
CA LYS A 309 -12.10 -23.17 5.81
C LYS A 309 -10.78 -22.45 5.58
N LEU A 310 -10.09 -22.05 6.65
CA LEU A 310 -8.85 -21.28 6.63
C LEU A 310 -7.75 -22.05 5.90
N ASP A 311 -7.05 -21.40 4.97
CA ASP A 311 -5.82 -21.91 4.34
C ASP A 311 -5.94 -23.26 3.62
N ASN A 312 -7.17 -23.66 3.26
CA ASN A 312 -7.46 -25.00 2.72
C ASN A 312 -7.02 -25.20 1.27
N LEU A 313 -6.82 -24.14 0.50
CA LEU A 313 -6.40 -24.22 -0.89
C LEU A 313 -5.03 -23.55 -1.07
N THR A 314 -4.12 -24.22 -1.76
CA THR A 314 -2.86 -23.60 -2.22
C THR A 314 -2.97 -23.22 -3.69
N GLU A 315 -2.91 -21.92 -3.98
CA GLU A 315 -2.86 -21.36 -5.31
C GLU A 315 -1.40 -21.15 -5.73
N THR A 316 -1.02 -21.67 -6.90
CA THR A 316 0.31 -21.44 -7.49
C THR A 316 0.16 -20.80 -8.87
N THR A 317 0.73 -19.61 -9.03
CA THR A 317 0.61 -18.81 -10.24
C THR A 317 1.97 -18.27 -10.65
N TYR A 318 2.29 -18.26 -11.93
CA TYR A 318 3.52 -17.68 -12.46
C TYR A 318 3.28 -17.12 -13.86
N GLY A 319 4.04 -16.11 -14.26
CA GLY A 319 3.88 -15.45 -15.55
C GLY A 319 4.82 -14.27 -15.72
N GLY A 320 4.68 -13.54 -16.82
CA GLY A 320 5.50 -12.39 -17.18
C GLY A 320 5.14 -11.84 -18.55
#